data_AF-A0A1J8PN26-F1
#
_entry.id   AF-A0A1J8PN26-F1
#
_cell.length_a   1.000
_cell.length_b   1.000
_cell.length_c   1.000
_cell.angle_alpha   90.00
_cell.angle_beta   90.00
_cell.angle_gamma   90.00
#
_symmetry.space_group_name_H-M   'P 1'
#
loop_
_entity.id
_entity.type
_entity.pdbx_description
1 polymer ?
#
loop_
_entity_poly.entity_id
_entity_poly.type
_entity_poly.pdbx_seq_one_letter_code
_entity_poly.pdbx_strand_id
1 'polypeptide(L)'
;LTFTVNDTTNFKIVNGNELRTNKSITTALGNTININITAKDGTHDSIPQPFTITITATYIAAPVIAQFSVTQGENKGPLISKDGGEVTVSASAGTGTYTWSSNDFSNTSTSKTFVFNPQSA
;
A
#
# COMPACT_ATOMS: atom_id res chain seq x y z
N LEU A 1 -1.52 36.41 3.29
CA LEU A 1 -0.44 35.79 2.50
C LEU A 1 -1.05 34.65 1.70
N THR A 2 -0.84 34.63 0.39
CA THR A 2 -1.37 33.58 -0.49
C THR A 2 -0.20 32.90 -1.19
N PHE A 3 -0.17 31.57 -1.14
CA PHE A 3 0.86 30.76 -1.80
C PHE A 3 0.32 30.12 -3.08
N THR A 4 1.14 30.08 -4.11
CA THR A 4 0.83 29.41 -5.38
C THR A 4 1.99 28.56 -5.85
N VAL A 5 1.69 27.43 -6.49
CA VAL A 5 2.66 26.58 -7.18
C VAL A 5 2.44 26.72 -8.69
N ASN A 6 3.52 26.81 -9.48
CA ASN A 6 3.41 26.92 -10.94
C ASN A 6 2.88 25.63 -11.61
N ASP A 7 3.19 24.47 -11.04
CA ASP A 7 2.75 23.16 -11.52
C ASP A 7 1.49 22.68 -10.80
N THR A 8 0.35 23.24 -11.20
CA THR A 8 -0.97 22.88 -10.66
C THR A 8 -1.52 21.54 -11.16
N THR A 9 -0.85 20.93 -12.15
CA THR A 9 -1.20 19.60 -12.66
C THR A 9 -0.73 18.52 -11.70
N ASN A 10 0.49 18.65 -11.18
CA ASN A 10 1.08 17.67 -10.26
C ASN A 10 0.86 18.04 -8.79
N PHE A 11 0.72 19.32 -8.45
CA PHE A 11 0.65 19.81 -7.08
C PHE A 11 -0.49 20.79 -6.83
N LYS A 12 -0.79 21.02 -5.55
CA LYS A 12 -1.72 22.05 -5.09
C LYS A 12 -1.29 22.60 -3.74
N ILE A 13 -1.67 23.85 -3.48
CA ILE A 13 -1.60 24.43 -2.15
C ILE A 13 -2.96 24.22 -1.47
N VAL A 14 -2.94 23.67 -0.25
CA VAL A 14 -4.12 23.54 0.60
C VAL A 14 -3.86 24.23 1.95
N ASN A 15 -4.93 24.47 2.72
CA ASN A 15 -4.85 25.06 4.05
C ASN A 15 -4.03 26.37 4.12
N GLY A 16 -3.99 27.12 3.02
CA GLY A 16 -3.26 28.38 2.89
C GLY A 16 -1.78 28.22 2.51
N ASN A 17 -1.06 27.22 3.00
CA ASN A 17 0.40 27.09 2.81
C ASN A 17 0.95 25.66 2.70
N GLU A 18 0.11 24.63 2.63
CA GLU A 18 0.56 23.24 2.55
C GLU A 18 0.67 22.78 1.09
N LEU A 19 1.87 22.40 0.65
CA LEU A 19 2.06 21.76 -0.66
C LEU A 19 1.66 20.29 -0.60
N ARG A 20 0.68 19.89 -1.41
CA ARG A 20 0.26 18.48 -1.57
C ARG A 20 0.30 18.07 -3.02
N THR A 21 0.42 16.77 -3.26
CA THR A 21 0.25 16.20 -4.59
C THR A 21 -1.22 16.32 -5.02
N ASN A 22 -1.44 16.57 -6.31
CA ASN A 22 -2.78 16.65 -6.91
C ASN A 22 -3.19 15.34 -7.60
N LYS A 23 -2.22 14.45 -7.84
CA LYS A 23 -2.38 13.10 -8.38
C LYS A 23 -1.24 12.21 -7.88
N SER A 24 -1.28 10.93 -8.24
CA SER A 24 -0.15 10.03 -8.00
C SER A 24 1.11 10.52 -8.73
N ILE A 25 2.19 10.70 -7.98
CA ILE A 25 3.51 11.06 -8.50
C ILE A 25 4.36 9.80 -8.50
N THR A 26 4.90 9.44 -9.66
CA THR A 26 5.74 8.25 -9.85
C THR A 26 6.98 8.63 -10.66
N THR A 27 7.98 7.75 -10.67
CA THR A 27 9.21 7.94 -11.45
C THR A 27 8.98 7.98 -12.98
N ALA A 28 7.78 7.64 -13.46
CA ALA A 28 7.39 7.82 -14.86
C ALA A 28 7.34 9.30 -15.30
N LEU A 29 7.22 10.24 -14.34
CA LEU A 29 7.31 11.68 -14.58
C LEU A 29 8.77 12.18 -14.58
N GLY A 30 9.74 11.29 -14.37
CA GLY A 30 11.14 11.61 -14.10
C GLY A 30 11.51 11.39 -12.63
N ASN A 31 12.81 11.46 -12.33
CA ASN A 31 13.34 11.31 -10.96
C ASN A 31 13.32 12.63 -10.18
N THR A 32 13.06 13.74 -10.85
CA THR A 32 12.97 15.07 -10.24
C THR A 32 11.84 15.88 -10.89
N ILE A 33 11.17 16.70 -10.08
CA ILE A 33 10.26 17.74 -10.58
C ILE A 33 10.73 19.08 -10.01
N ASN A 34 10.97 20.04 -10.89
CA ASN A 34 11.29 21.41 -10.51
C ASN A 34 10.00 22.24 -10.49
N ILE A 35 9.73 22.89 -9.36
CA ILE A 35 8.58 23.77 -9.18
C ILE A 35 9.03 25.14 -8.70
N ASN A 36 8.19 26.14 -8.89
CA ASN A 36 8.33 27.44 -8.28
C ASN A 36 7.16 27.67 -7.31
N ILE A 37 7.47 28.13 -6.10
CA ILE A 37 6.49 28.61 -5.14
C ILE A 37 6.56 30.13 -5.10
N THR A 38 5.40 30.77 -5.18
CA THR A 38 5.27 32.22 -5.07
C THR A 38 4.40 32.56 -3.87
N ALA A 39 4.84 33.50 -3.04
CA ALA A 39 4.06 34.05 -1.93
C ALA A 39 3.66 35.49 -2.23
N LYS A 40 2.38 35.82 -2.04
CA LYS A 40 1.82 37.16 -2.26
C LYS A 40 1.23 37.72 -0.97
N ASP A 41 1.68 38.90 -0.56
CA ASP A 41 1.16 39.62 0.63
C ASP A 41 0.04 40.61 0.30
N GLY A 42 -0.14 40.93 -0.99
CA GLY A 42 -1.16 41.85 -1.50
C GLY A 42 -0.65 43.28 -1.68
N THR A 43 0.57 43.60 -1.25
CA THR A 43 1.13 44.95 -1.25
C THR A 43 2.48 45.06 -1.98
N HIS A 44 3.27 43.99 -2.03
CA HIS A 44 4.57 43.95 -2.69
C HIS A 44 4.61 42.96 -3.86
N ASP A 45 5.54 43.18 -4.78
CA ASP A 45 5.80 42.24 -5.88
C ASP A 45 6.25 40.88 -5.35
N SER A 46 5.74 39.82 -5.96
CA SER A 46 6.04 38.45 -5.57
C SER A 46 7.11 37.86 -6.48
N ILE A 47 8.16 37.28 -5.90
CA ILE A 47 9.25 36.61 -6.64
C ILE A 47 9.05 35.10 -6.55
N PRO A 48 8.97 34.37 -7.68
CA PRO A 48 8.93 32.91 -7.66
C PRO A 48 10.24 32.31 -7.13
N GLN A 49 10.13 31.44 -6.13
CA GLN A 49 11.26 30.72 -5.55
C GLN A 49 11.32 29.28 -6.10
N PRO A 50 12.44 28.86 -6.73
CA PRO A 50 12.59 27.51 -7.23
C PRO A 50 12.79 26.47 -6.11
N PHE A 51 12.22 25.28 -6.31
CA PHE A 51 12.38 24.07 -5.52
C PHE A 51 12.56 22.86 -6.43
N THR A 52 13.38 21.91 -6.00
CA THR A 52 13.54 20.60 -6.65
C THR A 52 12.99 19.52 -5.74
N ILE A 53 12.01 18.77 -6.23
CA ILE A 53 11.45 17.60 -5.55
C ILE A 53 12.06 16.35 -6.19
N THR A 54 12.81 15.56 -5.41
CA THR A 54 13.31 14.26 -5.85
C THR A 54 12.24 13.20 -5.63
N ILE A 55 11.95 12.42 -6.66
CA ILE A 55 11.01 11.30 -6.61
C ILE A 55 11.81 10.02 -6.38
N THR A 56 11.58 9.37 -5.25
CA THR A 56 12.15 8.05 -4.95
C THR A 56 11.11 6.97 -5.22
N ALA A 57 11.51 5.93 -5.96
CA ALA A 57 10.73 4.71 -6.03
C ALA A 57 11.10 3.82 -4.85
N THR A 58 10.15 3.55 -3.96
CA THR A 58 10.27 2.43 -3.03
C THR A 58 9.75 1.20 -3.74
N TYR A 59 10.66 0.31 -4.15
CA TYR A 59 10.26 -1.01 -4.61
C TYR A 59 9.77 -1.81 -3.40
N ILE A 60 8.45 -2.01 -3.34
CA ILE A 60 7.83 -3.03 -2.50
C ILE A 60 7.70 -4.28 -3.35
N ALA A 61 8.53 -5.28 -3.07
CA ALA A 61 8.39 -6.59 -3.69
C ALA A 61 6.97 -7.11 -3.43
N ALA A 62 6.34 -7.68 -4.46
CA ALA A 62 5.06 -8.36 -4.25
C ALA A 62 5.23 -9.42 -3.14
N PRO A 63 4.27 -9.55 -2.22
CA PRO A 63 4.37 -10.56 -1.17
C PRO A 63 4.43 -11.95 -1.81
N VAL A 64 5.53 -12.65 -1.60
CA VAL A 64 5.71 -14.04 -2.03
C VAL A 64 5.42 -14.94 -0.84
N ILE A 65 4.57 -15.94 -1.03
CA ILE A 65 4.37 -17.00 -0.05
C ILE A 65 5.59 -17.91 -0.10
N ALA A 66 6.34 -17.94 1.00
CA ALA A 66 7.51 -18.80 1.13
C ALA A 66 7.14 -20.22 1.56
N GLN A 67 6.08 -20.36 2.38
CA GLN A 67 5.68 -21.64 2.94
C GLN A 67 4.19 -21.66 3.24
N PHE A 68 3.56 -22.81 2.99
CA PHE A 68 2.30 -23.21 3.61
C PHE A 68 2.57 -24.31 4.63
N SER A 69 1.97 -24.21 5.81
CA SER A 69 1.93 -25.28 6.79
C SER A 69 0.49 -25.67 7.06
N VAL A 70 0.23 -26.96 7.16
CA VAL A 70 -1.08 -27.50 7.51
C VAL A 70 -0.89 -28.37 8.73
N THR A 71 -1.63 -28.07 9.79
CA THR A 71 -1.67 -28.89 11.01
C THR A 71 -3.07 -29.43 11.23
N GLN A 72 -3.17 -30.61 11.81
CA GLN A 72 -4.42 -31.21 12.27
C GLN A 72 -4.23 -31.64 13.72
N GLY A 73 -5.13 -31.18 14.59
CA GLY A 73 -4.98 -31.32 16.05
C GLY A 73 -5.03 -32.77 16.54
N GLU A 74 -6.19 -33.43 16.43
CA GLU A 74 -6.36 -34.79 16.92
C GLU A 74 -5.75 -35.79 15.93
N ASN A 75 -4.52 -36.18 16.22
CA ASN A 75 -3.69 -37.00 15.35
C ASN A 75 -4.31 -38.40 15.11
N LYS A 76 -5.06 -38.57 14.00
CA LYS A 76 -5.70 -39.84 13.58
C LYS A 76 -4.97 -40.53 12.41
N GLY A 77 -3.66 -40.30 12.29
CA GLY A 77 -2.80 -40.97 11.31
C GLY A 77 -2.24 -40.04 10.23
N PRO A 78 -1.65 -40.60 9.15
CA PRO A 78 -0.89 -39.84 8.15
C PRO A 78 -1.77 -39.04 7.17
N LEU A 79 -3.10 -39.09 7.33
CA LEU A 79 -4.07 -38.46 6.44
C LEU A 79 -4.83 -37.37 7.20
N ILE A 80 -4.96 -36.18 6.58
CA ILE A 80 -5.88 -35.16 7.05
C ILE A 80 -7.30 -35.67 6.82
N SER A 81 -8.03 -35.92 7.91
CA SER A 81 -9.39 -36.49 7.88
C SER A 81 -10.42 -35.51 8.40
N LYS A 82 -11.66 -35.57 7.88
CA LYS A 82 -12.80 -34.78 8.40
C LYS A 82 -13.11 -35.08 9.87
N ASP A 83 -12.71 -36.25 10.35
CA ASP A 83 -12.91 -36.72 11.72
C ASP A 83 -11.64 -36.56 12.58
N GLY A 84 -10.56 -35.98 12.03
CA GLY A 84 -9.25 -35.81 12.69
C GLY A 84 -9.11 -34.53 13.52
N GLY A 85 -10.21 -33.86 13.84
CA GLY A 85 -10.20 -32.61 14.60
C GLY A 85 -9.90 -31.38 13.73
N GLU A 86 -9.66 -30.25 14.39
CA GLU A 86 -9.45 -28.94 13.75
C GLU A 86 -8.23 -28.96 12.82
N VAL A 87 -8.41 -28.38 11.63
CA VAL A 87 -7.35 -28.21 10.63
C VAL A 87 -7.01 -26.74 10.52
N THR A 88 -5.73 -26.42 10.76
CA THR A 88 -5.21 -25.06 10.62
C THR A 88 -4.30 -25.00 9.41
N VAL A 89 -4.55 -24.04 8.53
CA VAL A 89 -3.64 -23.67 7.45
C VAL A 89 -2.97 -22.36 7.85
N SER A 90 -1.65 -22.28 7.74
CA SER A 90 -0.87 -21.05 7.90
C SER A 90 0.00 -20.82 6.66
N ALA A 91 0.24 -19.55 6.31
CA ALA A 91 1.25 -19.18 5.33
C ALA A 91 2.24 -18.21 5.93
N SER A 92 3.50 -18.40 5.56
CA SER A 92 4.55 -17.40 5.77
C SER A 92 4.74 -16.64 4.46
N ALA A 93 4.47 -15.34 4.48
CA ALA A 93 4.73 -14.43 3.36
C ALA A 93 5.90 -13.48 3.70
N GLY A 94 6.62 -13.02 2.68
CA GLY A 94 7.64 -11.98 2.84
C GLY A 94 7.09 -10.64 3.39
N THR A 95 7.99 -9.79 3.90
CA THR A 95 7.83 -8.41 4.41
C THR A 95 6.55 -8.04 5.19
N GLY A 96 5.84 -9.00 5.77
CA GLY A 96 4.68 -8.71 6.61
C GLY A 96 4.11 -9.96 7.27
N THR A 97 3.69 -9.84 8.52
CA THR A 97 2.87 -10.84 9.20
C THR A 97 1.41 -10.56 8.86
N TYR A 98 0.83 -11.38 7.98
CA TYR A 98 -0.61 -11.35 7.74
C TYR A 98 -1.28 -12.24 8.77
N THR A 99 -2.19 -11.67 9.56
CA THR A 99 -2.94 -12.43 10.56
C THR A 99 -4.28 -12.79 9.96
N TRP A 100 -4.61 -14.08 9.91
CA TRP A 100 -5.90 -14.56 9.43
C TRP A 100 -6.87 -14.77 10.58
N SER A 101 -8.15 -14.56 10.32
CA SER A 101 -9.23 -14.93 11.21
C SER A 101 -10.13 -15.96 10.56
N SER A 102 -10.83 -16.75 11.39
CA SER A 102 -11.87 -17.67 10.90
C SER A 102 -12.98 -16.97 10.10
N ASN A 103 -13.13 -15.64 10.28
CA ASN A 103 -14.10 -14.80 9.60
C ASN A 103 -13.70 -14.46 8.15
N ASP A 104 -12.42 -14.60 7.79
CA ASP A 104 -11.94 -14.37 6.41
C ASP A 104 -12.28 -15.54 5.47
N PHE A 105 -12.85 -16.62 6.01
CA PHE A 105 -13.29 -17.78 5.25
C PHE A 105 -14.82 -17.75 5.07
N SER A 106 -15.28 -17.55 3.85
CA SER A 106 -16.70 -17.68 3.49
C SER A 106 -16.89 -18.75 2.42
N ASN A 107 -17.03 -20.02 2.81
CA ASN A 107 -17.62 -21.00 1.89
C ASN A 107 -18.21 -22.25 2.59
N THR A 108 -19.44 -22.60 2.22
CA THR A 108 -20.16 -23.82 2.62
C THR A 108 -20.13 -24.92 1.55
N SER A 109 -19.26 -24.82 0.53
CA SER A 109 -19.17 -25.78 -0.59
C SER A 109 -18.35 -27.03 -0.28
N THR A 110 -18.71 -28.15 -0.93
CA THR A 110 -18.10 -29.48 -0.82
C THR A 110 -16.78 -29.61 -1.59
N SER A 111 -16.42 -28.65 -2.45
CA SER A 111 -15.10 -28.54 -3.07
C SER A 111 -14.33 -27.38 -2.44
N LYS A 112 -13.32 -27.69 -1.63
CA LYS A 112 -12.54 -26.69 -0.88
C LYS A 112 -11.33 -26.22 -1.70
N THR A 113 -11.55 -25.29 -2.63
CA THR A 113 -10.42 -24.52 -3.17
C THR A 113 -10.02 -23.48 -2.13
N PHE A 114 -8.82 -23.61 -1.58
CA PHE A 114 -8.21 -22.61 -0.70
C PHE A 114 -7.67 -21.47 -1.58
N VAL A 115 -8.30 -20.29 -1.49
CA VAL A 115 -7.87 -19.11 -2.27
C VAL A 115 -7.27 -18.10 -1.30
N PHE A 116 -5.97 -17.84 -1.46
CA PHE A 116 -5.27 -16.77 -0.75
C PHE A 116 -5.30 -15.49 -1.60
N ASN A 117 -5.86 -14.41 -1.06
CA ASN A 117 -5.83 -13.08 -1.69
C ASN A 117 -5.16 -12.05 -0.76
N PRO A 118 -3.87 -11.71 -0.99
CA PRO A 118 -3.09 -10.82 -0.13
C PRO A 118 -3.42 -9.32 -0.27
N GLN A 119 -4.49 -8.94 -0.98
CA GLN A 119 -4.76 -7.53 -1.28
C GLN A 119 -5.56 -6.76 -0.21
N SER A 120 -5.96 -7.40 0.89
CA SER A 120 -6.75 -6.74 1.93
C SER A 120 -5.85 -6.31 3.09
N ALA A 121 -5.48 -5.03 3.10
CA ALA A 121 -4.92 -4.35 4.28
C ALA A 121 -6.01 -4.07 5.32
#